data_AF-A0A2H0V3R0-F1
#
_entry.id   AF-A0A2H0V3R0-F1
#
_cell.length_a   1.000
_cell.length_b   1.000
_cell.length_c   1.000
_cell.angle_alpha   90.00
_cell.angle_beta   90.00
_cell.angle_gamma   90.00
#
_symmetry.space_group_name_H-M   'P 1'
#
loop_
_entity.id
_entity.type
_entity.pdbx_description
1 polymer ?
#
loop_
_entity_poly.entity_id
_entity_poly.type
_entity_poly.pdbx_seq_one_letter_code
_entity_poly.pdbx_strand_id
1 'polypeptide(L)'
;MKHKNRRQLSAQEPVDNMPQKPEDIFICRARRMNKTLNFCLINYVDANAFSIKRTPCYRCPQGLQNRQHFGESAKGDYDGDRT
;
A
#
# COMPACT_ATOMS: atom_id res chain seq x y z
N MET A 1 40.52 -19.44 7.66
CA MET A 1 39.14 -19.47 8.18
C MET A 1 38.40 -18.25 7.65
N LYS A 2 37.34 -18.41 6.83
CA LYS A 2 36.62 -17.30 6.18
C LYS A 2 35.21 -17.21 6.76
N HIS A 3 34.99 -16.30 7.71
CA HIS A 3 33.66 -16.04 8.27
C HIS A 3 32.84 -15.20 7.28
N LYS A 4 31.83 -15.81 6.66
CA LYS A 4 30.85 -15.09 5.83
C LYS A 4 29.74 -14.56 6.74
N ASN A 5 29.81 -13.27 7.04
CA ASN A 5 28.70 -12.49 7.58
C ASN A 5 27.57 -12.44 6.56
N ARG A 6 26.48 -13.17 6.79
CA ARG A 6 25.24 -13.03 6.02
C ARG A 6 24.18 -12.43 6.95
N ARG A 7 24.10 -11.10 6.98
CA ARG A 7 22.96 -10.37 7.54
C ARG A 7 21.70 -10.92 6.87
N GLN A 8 20.89 -11.63 7.63
CA GLN A 8 19.56 -12.02 7.19
C GLN A 8 18.70 -10.75 7.24
N LEU A 9 18.43 -10.16 6.07
CA LEU A 9 17.34 -9.19 5.94
C LEU A 9 16.04 -9.98 6.08
N SER A 10 15.23 -9.53 7.04
CA SER A 10 13.87 -9.95 7.35
C SER A 10 13.05 -10.27 6.10
N ALA A 11 12.70 -11.53 5.94
CA ALA A 11 11.63 -11.96 5.05
C ALA A 11 10.33 -11.29 5.54
N GLN A 12 9.73 -10.45 4.71
CA GLN A 12 8.34 -10.05 4.89
C GLN A 12 7.50 -11.29 4.62
N GLU A 13 6.72 -11.69 5.62
CA GLU A 13 5.73 -12.76 5.55
C GLU A 13 4.78 -12.52 4.34
N PRO A 14 4.42 -13.53 3.55
CA PRO A 14 3.50 -13.38 2.44
C PRO A 14 2.07 -13.12 2.98
N VAL A 15 1.62 -11.87 2.90
CA VAL A 15 0.26 -11.42 3.25
C VAL A 15 -0.84 -11.92 2.29
N ASP A 16 -0.58 -12.99 1.55
CA ASP A 16 -1.39 -13.49 0.43
C ASP A 16 -2.64 -14.30 0.87
N ASN A 17 -2.90 -14.46 2.17
CA ASN A 17 -4.00 -15.28 2.70
C ASN A 17 -5.11 -14.51 3.44
N MET A 18 -5.31 -13.22 3.13
CA MET A 18 -6.57 -12.55 3.43
C MET A 18 -7.48 -12.70 2.19
N PRO A 19 -8.74 -13.16 2.29
CA PRO A 19 -9.66 -13.18 1.16
C PRO A 19 -9.82 -11.75 0.62
N GLN A 20 -9.10 -11.44 -0.47
CA GLN A 20 -9.12 -10.13 -1.07
C GLN A 20 -10.42 -10.03 -1.85
N LYS A 21 -11.30 -9.12 -1.45
CA LYS A 21 -12.57 -8.91 -2.15
C LYS A 21 -12.21 -8.46 -3.58
N PRO A 22 -12.77 -9.07 -4.65
CA PRO A 22 -12.38 -8.74 -6.03
C PRO A 22 -12.63 -7.27 -6.39
N GLU A 23 -13.54 -6.59 -5.67
CA GLU A 23 -13.77 -5.14 -5.72
C GLU A 23 -12.59 -4.29 -5.22
N ASP A 24 -11.63 -4.88 -4.51
CA ASP A 24 -10.40 -4.22 -4.05
C ASP A 24 -9.23 -4.35 -5.04
N ILE A 25 -9.40 -5.00 -6.20
CA ILE A 25 -8.34 -5.15 -7.20
C ILE A 25 -8.46 -4.05 -8.25
N PHE A 26 -7.42 -3.23 -8.41
CA PHE A 26 -7.34 -2.23 -9.47
C PHE A 26 -6.24 -2.54 -10.48
N ILE A 27 -6.48 -2.16 -11.72
CA ILE A 27 -5.55 -2.36 -12.83
C ILE A 27 -4.77 -1.06 -13.06
N CYS A 28 -3.45 -1.10 -12.84
CA CYS A 28 -2.59 -0.03 -13.29
C CYS A 28 -2.19 -0.24 -14.74
N ARG A 29 -2.85 0.47 -15.66
CA ARG A 29 -2.55 0.40 -17.10
C ARG A 29 -1.11 0.79 -17.44
N ALA A 30 -0.56 1.81 -16.76
CA ALA A 30 0.81 2.28 -16.99
C ALA A 30 1.88 1.23 -16.71
N ARG A 31 1.58 0.23 -15.87
CA ARG A 31 2.50 -0.88 -15.55
C ARG A 31 2.01 -2.24 -16.05
N ARG A 32 0.80 -2.30 -16.61
CA ARG A 32 0.11 -3.55 -16.98
C ARG A 32 0.09 -4.56 -15.82
N MET A 33 -0.18 -4.06 -14.61
CA MET A 33 -0.22 -4.89 -13.40
C MET A 33 -1.55 -4.72 -12.69
N ASN A 34 -2.05 -5.84 -12.17
CA ASN A 34 -3.17 -5.86 -11.24
C ASN A 34 -2.60 -5.75 -9.84
N LYS A 35 -3.12 -4.82 -9.04
CA LYS A 35 -2.71 -4.61 -7.65
C LYS A 35 -3.94 -4.47 -6.80
N THR A 36 -3.79 -4.84 -5.55
CA THR A 36 -4.88 -4.74 -4.59
C THR A 36 -4.80 -3.40 -3.89
N LEU A 37 -5.95 -2.92 -3.47
CA LEU A 37 -6.13 -1.66 -2.80
C LEU A 37 -5.31 -1.62 -1.52
N ASN A 38 -5.36 -2.71 -0.74
CA ASN A 38 -4.54 -2.89 0.46
C ASN A 38 -3.05 -2.71 0.15
N PHE A 39 -2.54 -3.39 -0.89
CA PHE A 39 -1.16 -3.21 -1.34
C PHE A 39 -0.86 -1.74 -1.70
N CYS A 40 -1.79 -1.04 -2.37
CA CYS A 40 -1.64 0.39 -2.70
C CYS A 40 -1.43 1.24 -1.44
N LEU A 41 -2.31 1.07 -0.45
CA LEU A 41 -2.36 1.91 0.75
C LEU A 41 -1.12 1.67 1.63
N ILE A 42 -0.73 0.41 1.85
CA ILE A 42 0.51 0.07 2.57
C ILE A 42 1.72 0.68 1.86
N ASN A 43 1.87 0.43 0.56
CA ASN A 43 3.00 0.96 -0.21
C ASN A 43 2.97 2.49 -0.31
N TYR A 44 1.82 3.14 -0.16
CA TYR A 44 1.72 4.59 -0.12
C TYR A 44 2.26 5.14 1.21
N VAL A 45 1.86 4.55 2.34
CA VAL A 45 2.38 4.89 3.66
C VAL A 45 3.89 4.66 3.72
N ASP A 46 4.37 3.50 3.26
CA ASP A 46 5.79 3.19 3.21
C ASP A 46 6.54 4.13 2.26
N ALA A 47 6.00 4.40 1.07
CA ALA A 47 6.60 5.34 0.13
C ALA A 47 6.72 6.76 0.69
N ASN A 48 5.80 7.18 1.57
CA ASN A 48 5.90 8.45 2.26
C ASN A 48 7.01 8.43 3.30
N ALA A 49 7.06 7.39 4.12
CA ALA A 49 8.09 7.22 5.15
C ALA A 49 9.50 7.17 4.55
N PHE A 50 9.68 6.46 3.43
CA PHE A 50 10.98 6.28 2.77
C PHE A 50 11.21 7.24 1.60
N SER A 51 10.29 8.16 1.31
CA SER A 51 10.33 9.06 0.14
C SER A 51 10.44 8.35 -1.23
N ILE A 52 9.99 7.09 -1.34
CA ILE A 52 10.09 6.26 -2.56
C ILE A 52 8.80 6.39 -3.40
N LYS A 53 8.68 7.48 -4.17
CA LYS A 53 7.50 7.75 -5.03
C LYS A 53 7.44 6.92 -6.33
N ARG A 54 8.11 5.77 -6.36
CA ARG A 54 8.12 4.85 -7.51
C ARG A 54 7.07 3.74 -7.40
N THR A 55 6.23 3.73 -6.38
CA THR A 55 5.21 2.69 -6.20
C THR A 55 4.06 2.85 -7.20
N PRO A 56 3.35 1.76 -7.55
CA PRO A 56 2.20 1.82 -8.46
C PRO A 56 1.08 2.70 -7.88
N CYS A 57 0.90 2.73 -6.55
CA CYS A 57 -0.08 3.62 -5.94
C CYS A 57 0.17 5.07 -6.39
N TYR A 58 1.40 5.55 -6.24
CA TYR A 58 1.80 6.91 -6.60
C TYR A 58 1.65 7.27 -8.08
N ARG A 59 1.98 6.34 -8.99
CA ARG A 59 2.10 6.62 -10.43
C ARG A 59 0.86 6.33 -11.25
N CYS A 60 -0.08 5.53 -10.75
CA CYS A 60 -1.24 5.11 -11.52
C CYS A 60 -2.45 6.01 -11.19
N PRO A 61 -3.24 6.47 -12.18
CA PRO A 61 -4.44 7.28 -11.94
C PRO A 61 -5.44 6.61 -10.98
N GLN A 62 -5.61 5.29 -11.12
CA GLN A 62 -6.45 4.48 -10.22
C GLN A 62 -5.94 4.53 -8.78
N GLY A 63 -4.61 4.52 -8.60
CA GLY A 63 -4.00 4.65 -7.28
C GLY A 63 -4.23 6.03 -6.66
N LEU A 64 -4.31 7.11 -7.46
CA LEU A 64 -4.70 8.44 -6.97
C LEU A 64 -6.14 8.45 -6.47
N GLN A 65 -7.07 7.93 -7.26
CA GLN A 65 -8.49 7.83 -6.88
C GLN A 65 -8.66 7.05 -5.57
N ASN A 66 -7.98 5.92 -5.44
CA ASN A 66 -8.00 5.11 -4.22
C ASN A 66 -7.50 5.92 -3.01
N ARG A 67 -6.38 6.66 -3.13
CA ARG A 67 -5.91 7.49 -2.01
C ARG A 67 -6.86 8.60 -1.62
N GLN A 68 -7.50 9.24 -2.61
CA GLN A 68 -8.47 10.29 -2.35
C GLN A 68 -9.68 9.72 -1.62
N HIS A 69 -10.25 8.64 -2.15
CA HIS A 69 -11.39 7.97 -1.54
C HIS A 69 -11.12 7.58 -0.09
N PHE A 70 -10.02 6.87 0.19
CA PHE A 70 -9.70 6.44 1.57
C PHE A 70 -9.21 7.58 2.47
N GLY A 71 -8.56 8.61 1.91
CA GLY A 71 -8.14 9.80 2.66
C GLY A 71 -9.27 10.79 2.96
N GLU A 72 -10.38 10.70 2.24
CA GLU A 72 -11.63 11.42 2.50
C GLU A 72 -12.49 10.66 3.51
N SER A 73 -12.63 9.33 3.37
CA SER A 73 -13.35 8.50 4.36
C SER A 73 -12.73 8.58 5.76
N ALA A 74 -11.41 8.77 5.87
CA ALA A 74 -10.74 8.96 7.16
C ALA A 74 -11.09 10.30 7.86
N LYS A 75 -11.76 11.24 7.18
CA LYS A 75 -12.18 12.54 7.76
C LYS A 75 -13.65 12.54 8.21
N GLY A 76 -14.36 11.41 8.08
CA GLY A 76 -15.82 11.36 8.19
C GLY A 76 -16.43 11.12 9.57
N ASP A 77 -15.79 10.41 10.49
CA ASP A 77 -16.51 9.84 11.66
C ASP A 77 -15.72 9.89 12.99
N TYR A 78 -14.97 10.96 13.25
CA TYR A 78 -14.55 11.27 14.62
C TYR A 78 -15.43 12.40 15.16
N ASP A 79 -16.68 12.07 15.48
CA ASP A 79 -17.49 12.85 16.43
C ASP A 79 -16.77 12.79 17.78
N GLY A 80 -15.90 13.76 18.00
CA GLY A 80 -15.30 14.04 19.30
C GLY A 80 -16.39 14.56 20.22
N ASP A 81 -17.08 13.65 20.91
CA ASP A 81 -17.86 13.97 22.10
C ASP A 81 -16.87 14.44 23.18
N ARG A 82 -16.70 15.77 23.22
CA ARG A 82 -15.93 16.50 24.20
C ARG A 82 -16.91 16.96 25.27
N THR A 83 -17.15 16.11 26.26
CA THR A 83 -17.72 16.51 27.56
C THR A 83 -16.63 16.79 28.58
#